data_AF-A0A9E1ZS83-F1
#
_entry.id   AF-A0A9E1ZS83-F1
#
_cell.length_a   1.000
_cell.length_b   1.000
_cell.length_c   1.000
_cell.angle_alpha   90.00
_cell.angle_beta   90.00
_cell.angle_gamma   90.00
#
_symmetry.space_group_name_H-M   'P 1'
#
loop_
_entity.id
_entity.type
_entity.pdbx_description
1 polymer ?
#
loop_
_entity_poly.entity_id
_entity_poly.type
_entity_poly.pdbx_seq_one_letter_code
_entity_poly.pdbx_strand_id
1 'polypeptide(L)'
;MTLEFVIHVSIAGFLATYFHLVLAAWGDKMGMARIDFSRGMTNVTFGESYEGEAPLALGLAQIHLNGILFALLYASVIAKYIPVENLVLKGFIFGEILWVISGLFFIPVILQGGLFGTKHHPKAWMTTAFGHGAWGVTLGWLSPVL
;
A
#
# COMPACT_ATOMS: atom_id res chain seq x y z
N MET A 1 4.72 -12.65 -20.19
CA MET A 1 5.03 -11.37 -19.51
C MET A 1 6.09 -10.66 -20.34
N THR A 2 5.78 -9.49 -20.89
CA THR A 2 6.72 -8.70 -21.72
C THR A 2 7.39 -7.62 -20.87
N LEU A 3 8.54 -7.11 -21.33
CA LEU A 3 9.22 -5.99 -20.65
C LEU A 3 8.31 -4.74 -20.57
N GLU A 4 7.60 -4.44 -21.65
CA GLU A 4 6.64 -3.33 -21.71
C GLU A 4 5.55 -3.46 -20.63
N PHE A 5 4.97 -4.65 -20.47
CA PHE A 5 4.00 -4.93 -19.41
C PHE A 5 4.61 -4.68 -18.03
N VAL A 6 5.80 -5.20 -17.76
CA VAL A 6 6.47 -5.02 -16.45
C VAL A 6 6.72 -3.55 -16.16
N ILE A 7 7.18 -2.78 -17.14
CA ILE A 7 7.43 -1.34 -17.00
C ILE A 7 6.12 -0.59 -16.72
N HIS A 8 5.06 -0.82 -17.51
CA HIS A 8 3.77 -0.14 -17.31
C HIS A 8 3.18 -0.42 -15.94
N VAL A 9 3.17 -1.69 -15.51
CA VAL A 9 2.64 -2.09 -14.21
C VAL A 9 3.48 -1.52 -13.07
N SER A 10 4.81 -1.46 -13.24
CA SER A 10 5.70 -0.86 -12.22
C SER A 10 5.43 0.63 -12.06
N ILE A 11 5.22 1.37 -13.16
CA ILE A 11 4.84 2.78 -13.12
C ILE A 11 3.47 2.95 -12.43
N ALA A 12 2.49 2.11 -12.77
CA ALA A 12 1.17 2.12 -12.14
C ALA A 12 1.25 1.87 -10.63
N GLY A 13 2.03 0.87 -10.19
CA GLY A 13 2.26 0.56 -8.77
C GLY A 13 2.99 1.67 -8.02
N PHE A 14 3.98 2.31 -8.65
CA PHE A 14 4.67 3.47 -8.11
C PHE A 14 3.70 4.64 -7.89
N LEU A 15 2.92 5.00 -8.91
CA LEU A 15 1.94 6.10 -8.84
C LEU A 15 0.81 5.81 -7.85
N ALA A 16 0.28 4.59 -7.83
CA ALA A 16 -0.70 4.17 -6.82
C ALA A 16 -0.16 4.35 -5.40
N THR A 17 1.11 4.01 -5.18
CA THR A 17 1.78 4.18 -3.88
C THR A 17 1.93 5.64 -3.50
N TYR A 18 2.22 6.52 -4.46
CA TYR A 18 2.20 7.95 -4.20
C TYR A 18 0.85 8.42 -3.64
N PHE A 19 -0.28 8.04 -4.25
CA PHE A 19 -1.61 8.39 -3.74
C PHE A 19 -1.89 7.78 -2.36
N HIS A 20 -1.48 6.53 -2.14
CA HIS A 20 -1.57 5.88 -0.83
C HIS A 20 -0.87 6.70 0.26
N LEU A 21 0.36 7.14 0.00
CA LEU A 21 1.15 7.95 0.93
C LEU A 21 0.56 9.33 1.18
N VAL A 22 0.14 10.03 0.12
CA VAL A 22 -0.44 11.38 0.24
C VAL A 22 -1.73 11.34 1.06
N LEU A 23 -2.63 10.39 0.79
CA LEU A 23 -3.88 10.28 1.54
C LEU A 23 -3.66 9.91 3.01
N ALA A 24 -2.66 9.07 3.28
CA ALA A 24 -2.28 8.75 4.65
C ALA A 24 -1.76 9.97 5.41
N ALA A 25 -0.95 10.80 4.73
CA ALA A 25 -0.42 12.03 5.28
C ALA A 25 -1.51 13.10 5.48
N TRP A 26 -2.55 13.11 4.65
CA TRP A 26 -3.72 14.00 4.74
C TRP A 26 -4.84 13.49 5.64
N GLY A 27 -4.63 12.36 6.34
CA GLY A 27 -5.65 11.74 7.18
C GLY A 27 -6.30 12.71 8.17
N ASP A 28 -5.51 13.59 8.80
CA ASP A 28 -6.01 14.61 9.74
C ASP A 28 -6.97 15.60 9.08
N LYS A 29 -6.71 16.02 7.84
CA LYS A 29 -7.57 16.93 7.06
C LYS A 29 -8.90 16.31 6.68
N MET A 30 -8.99 14.98 6.69
CA MET A 30 -10.21 14.22 6.41
C MET A 30 -10.91 13.72 7.68
N GLY A 31 -10.49 14.16 8.88
CA GLY A 31 -11.05 13.71 10.15
C GLY A 31 -10.64 12.30 10.58
N MET A 32 -9.63 11.74 9.92
CA MET A 32 -8.99 10.44 10.18
C MET A 32 -7.64 10.62 10.88
N ALA A 33 -6.91 9.52 11.12
CA ALA A 33 -5.58 9.58 11.70
C ALA A 33 -4.53 9.93 10.63
N ARG A 34 -3.63 10.88 10.86
CA ARG A 34 -2.44 11.02 10.00
C ARG A 34 -1.52 9.80 10.22
N ILE A 35 -1.13 9.11 9.15
CA ILE A 35 -0.19 7.98 9.20
C ILE A 35 1.00 8.27 8.28
N ASP A 36 2.21 8.18 8.84
CA ASP A 36 3.46 8.26 8.08
C ASP A 36 3.96 6.85 7.78
N PHE A 37 3.46 6.26 6.68
CA PHE A 37 3.85 4.92 6.27
C PHE A 37 5.35 4.82 5.91
N SER A 38 5.94 5.89 5.38
CA SER A 38 7.37 5.90 5.04
C SER A 38 8.24 5.80 6.28
N ARG A 39 7.87 6.48 7.37
CA ARG A 39 8.54 6.31 8.67
C ARG A 39 8.35 4.89 9.21
N GLY A 40 7.14 4.36 9.13
CA GLY A 40 6.85 2.98 9.52
C GLY A 40 7.71 1.96 8.78
N MET A 41 7.83 2.10 7.45
CA MET A 41 8.65 1.23 6.61
C MET A 41 10.15 1.41 6.87
N THR A 42 10.60 2.63 7.16
CA THR A 42 12.00 2.87 7.56
C THR A 42 12.33 2.09 8.82
N ASN A 43 11.49 2.20 9.86
CA ASN A 43 11.75 1.59 11.15
C ASN A 43 11.69 0.06 11.09
N VAL A 44 10.72 -0.51 10.38
CA VAL A 44 10.55 -1.97 10.31
C VAL A 44 11.59 -2.65 9.42
N THR A 45 12.12 -1.96 8.41
CA THR A 45 13.05 -2.57 7.44
C THR A 45 14.51 -2.24 7.74
N PHE A 46 14.80 -1.06 8.30
CA PHE A 46 16.17 -0.54 8.43
C PHE A 46 16.50 -0.01 9.84
N GLY A 47 15.58 -0.09 10.80
CA GLY A 47 15.67 0.66 12.07
C GLY A 47 16.90 0.37 12.93
N GLU A 48 17.25 -0.89 13.17
CA GLU A 48 18.42 -1.25 13.96
C GLU A 48 19.67 -1.33 13.08
N SER A 49 20.53 -0.32 13.17
CA SER A 49 21.87 -0.34 12.57
C SER A 49 22.88 0.27 13.53
N TYR A 50 24.13 -0.17 13.42
CA TYR A 50 25.26 0.37 14.20
C TYR A 50 25.49 1.87 13.95
N GLU A 51 24.93 2.41 12.86
CA GLU A 51 25.15 3.77 12.37
C GLU A 51 24.10 4.79 12.87
N GLY A 52 23.14 4.38 13.69
CA GLY A 52 22.07 5.24 14.21
C GLY A 52 20.76 5.16 13.42
N GLU A 53 19.97 6.23 13.43
CA GLU A 53 18.63 6.24 12.81
C GLU A 53 18.67 6.08 11.29
N ALA A 54 17.86 5.16 10.76
CA ALA A 54 17.79 4.93 9.33
C ALA A 54 17.19 6.12 8.55
N PRO A 55 17.74 6.44 7.36
CA PRO A 55 17.20 7.51 6.52
C PRO A 55 15.75 7.26 6.07
N LEU A 56 14.89 8.27 6.19
CA LEU A 56 13.50 8.22 5.71
C LEU A 56 13.38 7.84 4.23
N ALA A 57 14.36 8.23 3.41
CA ALA A 57 14.41 7.92 1.99
C ALA A 57 14.37 6.41 1.72
N LEU A 58 14.91 5.59 2.63
CA LEU A 58 14.87 4.14 2.50
C LEU A 58 13.46 3.59 2.71
N GLY A 59 12.69 4.11 3.66
CA GLY A 59 11.28 3.73 3.82
C GLY A 59 10.41 4.19 2.65
N LEU A 60 10.68 5.38 2.09
CA LEU A 60 10.04 5.83 0.84
C LEU A 60 10.36 4.89 -0.32
N ALA A 61 11.62 4.49 -0.50
CA ALA A 61 11.98 3.53 -1.54
C ALA A 61 11.30 2.17 -1.31
N GLN A 62 11.36 1.66 -0.08
CA GLN A 62 10.79 0.37 0.30
C GLN A 62 9.28 0.30 0.06
N ILE A 63 8.52 1.33 0.42
CA ILE A 63 7.07 1.30 0.24
C ILE A 63 6.68 1.37 -1.25
N HIS A 64 7.42 2.11 -2.08
CA HIS A 64 7.18 2.12 -3.52
C HIS A 64 7.56 0.78 -4.17
N LEU A 65 8.62 0.13 -3.70
CA LEU A 65 8.96 -1.23 -4.12
C LEU A 65 7.83 -2.21 -3.77
N ASN A 66 7.28 -2.14 -2.56
CA ASN A 66 6.11 -2.94 -2.18
C ASN A 66 4.93 -2.69 -3.12
N GLY A 67 4.64 -1.43 -3.43
CA GLY A 67 3.59 -1.06 -4.38
C GLY A 67 3.81 -1.63 -5.78
N ILE A 68 5.03 -1.58 -6.31
CA ILE A 68 5.39 -2.19 -7.59
C ILE A 68 5.15 -3.71 -7.54
N LEU A 69 5.60 -4.38 -6.49
CA LEU A 69 5.45 -5.83 -6.33
C LEU A 69 3.98 -6.25 -6.25
N PHE A 70 3.17 -5.53 -5.47
CA PHE A 70 1.74 -5.81 -5.38
C PHE A 70 0.98 -5.47 -6.66
N ALA A 71 1.39 -4.43 -7.39
CA ALA A 71 0.85 -4.12 -8.71
C ALA A 71 1.15 -5.24 -9.72
N LEU A 72 2.38 -5.76 -9.73
CA LEU A 72 2.75 -6.91 -10.56
C LEU A 72 1.95 -8.15 -10.19
N LEU A 73 1.78 -8.44 -8.90
CA LEU A 73 0.95 -9.55 -8.42
C LEU A 73 -0.51 -9.41 -8.86
N TYR A 74 -1.08 -8.21 -8.73
CA TYR A 74 -2.42 -7.90 -9.21
C TYR A 74 -2.57 -8.19 -10.70
N ALA A 75 -1.74 -7.53 -11.50
CA ALA A 75 -1.87 -7.50 -12.95
C ALA A 75 -1.57 -8.86 -13.60
N SER A 76 -0.70 -9.67 -12.99
CA SER A 76 -0.25 -10.95 -13.57
C SER A 76 -0.96 -12.19 -13.03
N VAL A 77 -1.48 -12.13 -11.80
CA VAL A 77 -2.04 -13.32 -11.13
C VAL A 77 -3.43 -13.08 -10.59
N ILE A 78 -3.65 -12.03 -9.80
CA ILE A 78 -4.87 -11.95 -8.98
C ILE A 78 -6.07 -11.44 -9.77
N ALA A 79 -5.87 -10.51 -10.71
CA ALA A 79 -6.97 -9.84 -11.40
C ALA A 79 -7.91 -10.80 -12.17
N LYS A 80 -7.42 -11.92 -12.70
CA LYS A 80 -8.26 -12.94 -13.36
C LYS A 80 -9.21 -13.69 -12.42
N TYR A 81 -8.94 -13.69 -11.11
CA TYR A 81 -9.76 -14.37 -10.11
C TYR A 81 -10.82 -13.47 -9.47
N ILE A 82 -10.75 -12.15 -9.70
CA ILE A 82 -11.77 -11.22 -9.19
C ILE A 82 -12.91 -11.18 -10.22
N PRO A 83 -14.13 -11.64 -9.87
CA PRO A 83 -15.24 -11.82 -10.80
C PRO A 83 -15.97 -10.50 -11.10
N VAL A 84 -15.21 -9.51 -11.57
CA VAL A 84 -15.68 -8.17 -11.92
C VAL A 84 -15.01 -7.76 -13.23
N GLU A 85 -15.77 -7.23 -14.19
CA GLU A 85 -15.21 -6.78 -15.47
C GLU A 85 -14.58 -5.39 -15.38
N ASN A 86 -15.17 -4.50 -14.58
CA ASN A 86 -14.65 -3.15 -14.39
C ASN A 86 -13.28 -3.17 -13.69
N LEU A 87 -12.23 -2.75 -14.40
CA LEU A 87 -10.84 -2.80 -13.91
C LEU A 87 -10.58 -1.90 -12.70
N VAL A 88 -11.26 -0.75 -12.61
CA VAL A 88 -11.12 0.16 -11.45
C VAL A 88 -11.70 -0.48 -10.20
N LEU A 89 -12.90 -1.05 -10.30
CA LEU A 89 -13.53 -1.77 -9.18
C LEU A 89 -12.72 -3.02 -8.81
N LYS A 90 -12.15 -3.71 -9.80
CA LYS A 90 -11.25 -4.85 -9.58
C LYS A 90 -10.00 -4.44 -8.80
N GLY A 91 -9.38 -3.31 -9.17
CA GLY A 91 -8.25 -2.74 -8.46
C GLY A 91 -8.62 -2.32 -7.03
N PHE A 92 -9.77 -1.66 -6.84
CA PHE A 92 -10.30 -1.32 -5.52
C PHE A 92 -10.45 -2.56 -4.63
N ILE A 93 -11.10 -3.62 -5.13
CA ILE A 93 -11.26 -4.89 -4.39
C ILE A 93 -9.89 -5.45 -3.98
N PHE A 94 -8.92 -5.44 -4.88
CA PHE A 94 -7.57 -5.89 -4.55
C PHE A 94 -6.88 -5.02 -3.48
N GLY A 95 -7.04 -3.69 -3.56
CA GLY A 95 -6.59 -2.77 -2.52
C GLY A 95 -7.17 -3.11 -1.16
N GLU A 96 -8.48 -3.32 -1.07
CA GLU A 96 -9.15 -3.71 0.17
C GLU A 96 -8.74 -5.10 0.68
N ILE A 97 -8.47 -6.06 -0.21
CA ILE A 97 -7.87 -7.34 0.17
C ILE A 97 -6.52 -7.13 0.85
N LEU A 98 -5.65 -6.30 0.28
CA LEU A 98 -4.36 -5.96 0.89
C LEU A 98 -4.53 -5.24 2.22
N TRP A 99 -5.52 -4.34 2.34
CA TRP A 99 -5.85 -3.68 3.60
C TRP A 99 -6.23 -4.67 4.68
N VAL A 100 -7.12 -5.62 4.38
CA VAL A 100 -7.55 -6.65 5.32
C VAL A 100 -6.38 -7.54 5.73
N ILE A 101 -5.58 -8.02 4.78
CA ILE A 101 -4.39 -8.83 5.07
C ILE A 101 -3.41 -8.05 5.94
N SER A 102 -3.16 -6.77 5.62
CA SER A 102 -2.28 -5.91 6.39
C SER A 102 -2.82 -5.66 7.81
N GLY A 103 -4.10 -5.32 7.94
CA GLY A 103 -4.76 -5.02 9.21
C GLY A 103 -4.91 -6.20 10.15
N LEU A 104 -5.02 -7.41 9.62
CA LEU A 104 -5.16 -8.65 10.39
C LEU A 104 -3.82 -9.35 10.65
N PHE A 105 -2.82 -9.18 9.79
CA PHE A 105 -1.55 -9.89 9.89
C PHE A 105 -0.34 -8.96 10.00
N PHE A 106 -0.07 -8.13 9.00
CA PHE A 106 1.15 -7.31 8.98
C PHE A 106 1.22 -6.34 10.18
N ILE A 107 0.18 -5.55 10.42
CA ILE A 107 0.16 -4.57 11.51
C ILE A 107 0.21 -5.26 12.89
N PRO A 108 -0.59 -6.30 13.18
CA PRO A 108 -0.56 -6.94 14.50
C PRO A 108 0.69 -7.78 14.76
N VAL A 109 1.21 -8.49 13.75
CA VAL A 109 2.29 -9.47 13.93
C VAL A 109 3.65 -8.83 13.69
N ILE A 110 3.80 -8.04 12.63
CA ILE A 110 5.10 -7.44 12.25
C ILE A 110 5.29 -6.09 12.94
N LEU A 111 4.29 -5.21 12.90
CA LEU A 111 4.39 -3.88 13.53
C LEU A 111 3.97 -3.86 15.00
N GLN A 112 3.40 -4.96 15.51
CA GLN A 112 2.87 -5.07 16.88
C GLN A 112 1.83 -4.01 17.26
N GLY A 113 1.19 -3.36 16.27
CA GLY A 113 0.31 -2.19 16.42
C GLY A 113 -1.15 -2.48 16.77
N GLY A 114 -1.48 -3.75 17.08
CA GLY A 114 -2.86 -4.21 17.28
C GLY A 114 -3.65 -4.32 15.98
N LEU A 115 -4.87 -4.88 16.06
CA LEU A 115 -5.74 -5.03 14.90
C LEU A 115 -5.99 -3.68 14.25
N PHE A 116 -5.70 -3.57 12.95
CA PHE A 116 -5.83 -2.34 12.18
C PHE A 116 -5.18 -1.09 12.83
N GLY A 117 -4.09 -1.26 13.58
CA GLY A 117 -3.34 -0.15 14.19
C GLY A 117 -4.00 0.48 15.42
N THR A 118 -4.99 -0.18 16.01
CA THR A 118 -5.78 0.33 17.14
C THR A 118 -4.98 0.60 18.42
N LYS A 119 -3.79 0.00 18.61
CA LYS A 119 -2.92 0.38 19.74
C LYS A 119 -2.34 1.79 19.58
N HIS A 120 -2.22 2.29 18.35
CA HIS A 120 -1.64 3.60 18.08
C HIS A 120 -2.71 4.69 18.00
N HIS A 121 -3.82 4.44 17.30
CA HIS A 121 -4.91 5.40 17.18
C HIS A 121 -6.24 4.72 16.85
N PRO A 122 -7.37 5.07 17.49
CA PRO A 122 -8.66 4.40 17.29
C PRO A 122 -9.22 4.54 15.86
N LYS A 123 -8.76 5.57 15.12
CA LYS A 123 -9.12 5.81 13.71
C LYS A 123 -8.04 5.42 12.70
N ALA A 124 -6.97 4.73 13.11
CA ALA A 124 -5.89 4.34 12.18
C ALA A 124 -6.40 3.47 11.03
N TRP A 125 -7.36 2.59 11.34
CA TRP A 125 -8.00 1.71 10.36
C TRP A 125 -8.65 2.48 9.20
N MET A 126 -9.29 3.63 9.48
CA MET A 126 -9.96 4.44 8.46
C MET A 126 -8.95 4.95 7.43
N THR A 127 -7.85 5.53 7.92
CA THR A 127 -6.78 6.03 7.04
C THR A 127 -6.16 4.92 6.22
N THR A 128 -5.90 3.76 6.84
CA THR A 128 -5.35 2.62 6.10
C THR A 128 -6.32 2.08 5.05
N ALA A 129 -7.63 2.02 5.35
CA ALA A 129 -8.64 1.58 4.39
C ALA A 129 -8.72 2.56 3.20
N PHE A 130 -8.87 3.85 3.47
CA PHE A 130 -8.90 4.88 2.41
C PHE A 130 -7.63 4.90 1.56
N GLY A 131 -6.46 4.76 2.19
CA GLY A 131 -5.19 4.68 1.48
C GLY A 131 -5.16 3.49 0.52
N HIS A 132 -5.54 2.29 0.97
CA HIS A 132 -5.54 1.08 0.15
C HIS A 132 -6.61 1.10 -0.92
N GLY A 133 -7.81 1.60 -0.62
CA GLY A 133 -8.87 1.79 -1.60
C GLY A 133 -8.44 2.73 -2.73
N ALA A 134 -7.81 3.87 -2.40
CA ALA A 134 -7.27 4.78 -3.40
C ALA A 134 -6.11 4.17 -4.19
N TRP A 135 -5.20 3.46 -3.54
CA TRP A 135 -4.14 2.70 -4.20
C TRP A 135 -4.71 1.73 -5.22
N GLY A 136 -5.73 0.96 -4.83
CA GLY A 136 -6.41 -0.01 -5.68
C GLY A 136 -7.14 0.64 -6.85
N VAL A 137 -7.84 1.75 -6.62
CA VAL A 137 -8.50 2.54 -7.69
C VAL A 137 -7.48 3.05 -8.70
N THR A 138 -6.37 3.64 -8.24
CA THR A 138 -5.31 4.12 -9.12
C THR A 138 -4.69 2.98 -9.91
N LEU A 139 -4.41 1.84 -9.26
CA LEU A 139 -3.87 0.67 -9.93
C LEU A 139 -4.83 0.13 -11.00
N GLY A 140 -6.10 -0.06 -10.67
CA GLY A 140 -7.11 -0.56 -11.60
C GLY A 140 -7.36 0.37 -12.78
N TRP A 141 -7.12 1.68 -12.60
CA TRP A 141 -7.22 2.67 -13.68
C TRP A 141 -6.02 2.64 -14.62
N LEU A 142 -4.80 2.50 -14.09
CA LEU A 142 -3.56 2.68 -14.86
C LEU A 142 -2.93 1.37 -15.34
N SER A 143 -3.16 0.26 -14.63
CA SER A 143 -2.46 -1.00 -14.90
C SER A 143 -3.15 -1.82 -15.99
N PRO A 144 -2.42 -2.29 -17.00
CA PRO A 144 -2.90 -3.40 -17.80
C PRO A 144 -3.03 -4.67 -16.94
N VAL A 145 -3.83 -5.63 -17.40
CA VAL A 145 -4.03 -6.95 -16.75
C VAL A 145 -3.78 -8.05 -17.80
N LEU A 146 -3.13 -9.14 -17.39
CA LEU A 146 -2.92 -10.35 -18.19
C LEU A 146 -4.10 -11.31 -18.15
#